data_AF-A0A0C7MTC6-F1
#
_entry.id   AF-A0A0C7MTC6-F1
#
_cell.length_a   1.000
_cell.length_b   1.000
_cell.length_c   1.000
_cell.angle_alpha   90.00
_cell.angle_beta   90.00
_cell.angle_gamma   90.00
#
_symmetry.space_group_name_H-M   'P 1'
#
loop_
_entity.id
_entity.type
_entity.pdbx_description
1 polymer ?
#
loop_
_entity_poly.entity_id
_entity_poly.type
_entity_poly.pdbx_seq_one_letter_code
_entity_poly.pdbx_strand_id
1 'polypeptide(L)'
;MLRQAIRRASTLPPHALKPAFGPGDQLAAKAFKETAENTHHHAKETSGLWLKISFFVAAPAIALAAVNTYFVEAAHAEHRKHLEHVPDSEWPKNYDYQNIRTKPFFWGDGDKTLFWNPVVNRHIGDE
;
A
#
# COMPACT_ATOMS: atom_id res chain seq x y z
N MET A 1 53.58 13.91 -9.95
CA MET A 1 54.96 13.69 -9.45
C MET A 1 54.98 13.51 -7.93
N LEU A 2 54.68 14.52 -7.11
CA LEU A 2 54.84 14.47 -5.64
C LEU A 2 53.98 13.40 -4.91
N ARG A 3 52.71 13.22 -5.30
CA ARG A 3 51.83 12.18 -4.70
C ARG A 3 52.29 10.74 -4.97
N GLN A 4 52.93 10.49 -6.12
CA GLN A 4 53.50 9.17 -6.45
C GLN A 4 54.80 8.91 -5.68
N ALA A 5 55.60 9.95 -5.41
CA ALA A 5 56.80 9.87 -4.58
C ALA A 5 56.45 9.59 -3.10
N ILE A 6 55.41 10.25 -2.56
CA ILE A 6 54.92 10.02 -1.19
C ILE A 6 54.38 8.59 -1.01
N ARG A 7 53.63 8.05 -1.98
CA ARG A 7 53.18 6.65 -1.96
C ARG A 7 54.33 5.63 -2.09
N ARG A 8 55.43 5.98 -2.76
CA ARG A 8 56.63 5.13 -2.86
C ARG A 8 57.49 5.17 -1.59
N ALA A 9 57.46 6.27 -0.83
CA ALA A 9 58.20 6.45 0.41
C ALA A 9 57.40 6.12 1.68
N SER A 10 56.07 5.96 1.58
CA SER A 10 55.22 5.61 2.71
C SER A 10 55.41 4.13 3.07
N THR A 11 56.17 3.87 4.12
CA THR A 11 56.27 2.55 4.74
C THR A 11 55.07 2.33 5.65
N LEU A 12 54.47 1.14 5.60
CA LEU A 12 53.40 0.77 6.51
C LEU A 12 53.91 0.84 7.97
N PRO A 13 53.10 1.35 8.92
CA PRO A 13 53.49 1.34 10.32
C PRO A 13 53.71 -0.11 10.82
N PRO A 14 54.55 -0.33 11.84
CA PRO A 14 55.01 -1.67 12.23
C PRO A 14 53.92 -2.68 12.63
N HIS A 15 52.69 -2.21 12.86
CA HIS A 15 51.53 -3.00 13.24
C HIS A 15 50.43 -3.05 12.18
N ALA A 16 50.65 -2.44 11.00
CA ALA A 16 49.65 -2.34 9.94
C ALA A 16 49.17 -3.70 9.41
N LEU A 17 50.02 -4.73 9.47
CA LEU A 17 49.73 -6.09 8.98
C LEU A 17 49.49 -7.08 10.12
N LYS A 18 49.43 -6.61 11.37
CA LYS A 18 49.08 -7.48 12.49
C LYS A 18 47.59 -7.80 12.43
N PRO A 19 47.17 -9.05 12.76
CA PRO A 19 45.76 -9.38 12.84
C PRO A 19 45.03 -8.41 13.77
N ALA A 20 43.96 -7.78 13.26
CA ALA A 20 43.14 -6.85 14.05
C ALA A 20 42.26 -7.57 15.08
N PHE A 21 41.96 -8.85 14.83
CA PHE A 21 41.16 -9.71 15.68
C PHE A 21 41.95 -10.97 16.05
N GLY A 22 41.72 -11.46 17.27
CA GLY A 22 42.25 -12.75 17.72
C GLY A 22 41.58 -13.94 17.03
N PRO A 23 41.90 -15.19 17.42
CA PRO A 23 41.18 -16.35 16.93
C PRO A 23 39.70 -16.20 17.31
N GLY A 24 38.82 -16.11 16.31
CA GLY A 24 37.39 -15.96 16.55
C GLY A 24 36.80 -17.15 17.32
N ASP A 25 35.74 -16.91 18.07
CA ASP A 25 35.02 -17.96 18.80
C ASP A 25 34.36 -18.93 17.81
N GLN A 26 34.96 -20.11 17.68
CA GLN A 26 34.52 -21.15 16.76
C GLN A 26 33.20 -21.80 17.19
N LEU A 27 32.91 -21.82 18.50
CA LEU A 27 31.66 -22.37 19.03
C LEU A 27 30.50 -21.44 18.70
N ALA A 28 30.67 -20.14 18.93
CA ALA A 28 29.68 -19.13 18.54
C ALA A 28 29.48 -19.12 17.01
N ALA A 29 30.56 -19.22 16.23
CA ALA A 29 30.47 -19.30 14.77
C ALA A 29 29.70 -20.54 14.28
N LYS A 30 29.90 -21.70 14.91
CA LYS A 30 29.16 -22.93 14.60
C LYS A 30 27.68 -22.79 14.96
N ALA A 31 27.37 -22.31 16.16
CA ALA A 31 25.99 -22.09 16.61
C ALA A 31 25.23 -21.11 15.69
N PHE A 32 25.90 -20.05 15.23
CA PHE A 32 25.32 -19.10 14.27
C PHE A 32 25.00 -19.78 12.94
N LYS A 33 25.92 -20.58 12.38
CA LYS A 33 25.69 -21.30 11.12
C LYS A 33 24.52 -22.28 11.24
N GLU A 34 24.47 -23.06 12.32
CA GLU A 34 23.36 -23.98 12.59
C GLU A 34 22.02 -23.24 12.73
N THR A 35 22.01 -22.10 13.41
CA THR A 35 20.80 -21.27 13.55
C THR A 35 20.33 -20.73 12.20
N ALA A 36 21.25 -20.28 11.35
CA ALA A 36 20.94 -19.79 10.01
C ALA A 36 20.34 -20.88 9.12
N GLU A 37 20.92 -22.09 9.14
CA GLU A 37 20.39 -23.25 8.43
C GLU A 37 19.00 -23.62 8.94
N ASN A 38 18.82 -23.72 10.26
CA ASN A 38 17.52 -24.01 10.87
C ASN A 38 16.46 -22.97 10.51
N THR A 39 16.83 -21.69 10.49
CA THR A 39 15.94 -20.59 10.08
C THR A 39 15.52 -20.75 8.62
N HIS A 40 16.45 -21.11 7.74
CA HIS A 40 16.17 -21.33 6.33
C HIS A 40 15.22 -22.54 6.13
N HIS A 41 15.42 -23.64 6.86
CA HIS A 41 14.52 -24.79 6.85
C HIS A 41 13.11 -24.42 7.35
N HIS A 42 13.01 -23.74 8.49
CA HIS A 42 11.73 -23.29 9.04
C HIS A 42 10.98 -22.32 8.09
N ALA A 43 11.70 -21.41 7.43
CA ALA A 43 11.12 -20.48 6.46
C ALA A 43 10.54 -21.22 5.23
N LYS A 44 11.19 -22.28 4.77
CA LYS A 44 10.69 -23.11 3.66
C LYS A 44 9.37 -23.79 4.02
N GLU A 45 9.24 -24.32 5.24
CA GLU A 45 8.00 -24.95 5.70
C GLU A 45 6.89 -23.93 5.92
N THR A 46 7.23 -22.81 6.56
CA THR A 46 6.29 -21.71 6.84
C THR A 46 5.75 -21.08 5.57
N SER A 47 6.59 -20.86 4.55
CA SER A 47 6.13 -20.32 3.27
C SER A 47 5.17 -21.27 2.56
N GLY A 48 5.44 -22.58 2.60
CA GLY A 48 4.52 -23.60 2.06
C GLY A 48 3.16 -23.63 2.79
N LEU A 49 3.16 -23.46 4.11
CA LEU A 49 1.92 -23.35 4.90
C LEU A 49 1.10 -22.12 4.48
N TRP A 50 1.73 -20.94 4.43
CA TRP A 50 1.02 -19.71 4.07
C TRP A 50 0.52 -19.70 2.63
N LEU A 51 1.26 -20.32 1.70
CA LEU A 51 0.78 -20.51 0.34
C LEU A 51 -0.52 -21.32 0.30
N LYS A 52 -0.59 -22.41 1.07
CA LYS A 52 -1.81 -23.22 1.20
C LYS A 52 -2.95 -22.42 1.80
N ILE A 53 -2.72 -21.69 2.90
CA ILE A 53 -3.77 -20.84 3.50
C ILE A 53 -4.28 -19.80 2.50
N SER A 54 -3.38 -19.19 1.72
CA SER A 54 -3.75 -18.19 0.73
C SER A 54 -4.68 -18.76 -0.34
N PHE A 55 -4.40 -19.96 -0.85
CA PHE A 55 -5.23 -20.60 -1.88
C PHE A 55 -6.47 -21.32 -1.35
N PHE A 56 -6.39 -21.96 -0.18
CA PHE A 56 -7.47 -22.79 0.35
C PHE A 56 -8.41 -22.04 1.30
N VAL A 57 -8.01 -20.86 1.77
CA VAL A 57 -8.84 -20.03 2.67
C VAL A 57 -9.11 -18.67 2.05
N ALA A 58 -8.06 -17.89 1.75
CA ALA A 58 -8.25 -16.51 1.32
C ALA A 58 -8.93 -16.43 -0.07
N ALA A 59 -8.49 -17.23 -1.05
CA ALA A 59 -9.10 -17.22 -2.38
C ALA A 59 -10.60 -17.61 -2.36
N PRO A 60 -11.04 -18.68 -1.67
CA PRO A 60 -12.47 -18.97 -1.50
C PRO A 60 -13.23 -17.86 -0.78
N ALA A 61 -12.65 -17.28 0.28
CA ALA A 61 -13.29 -16.18 1.01
C ALA A 61 -13.52 -14.96 0.11
N ILE A 62 -12.51 -14.59 -0.70
CA ILE A 62 -12.62 -13.51 -1.68
C ILE A 62 -13.68 -13.85 -2.73
N ALA A 63 -13.73 -15.08 -3.24
CA ALA A 63 -14.72 -15.49 -4.22
C ALA A 63 -16.16 -15.34 -3.68
N LEU A 64 -16.41 -15.77 -2.44
CA LEU A 64 -17.71 -15.62 -1.79
C LEU A 64 -18.07 -14.14 -1.57
N ALA A 65 -17.12 -13.33 -1.09
CA ALA A 65 -17.33 -11.90 -0.90
C ALA A 65 -17.57 -11.17 -2.23
N ALA A 66 -16.88 -11.57 -3.30
CA ALA A 66 -17.05 -11.01 -4.63
C ALA A 66 -18.45 -11.29 -5.19
N VAL A 67 -18.96 -12.52 -5.03
CA VAL A 67 -20.32 -12.88 -5.45
C VAL A 67 -21.36 -12.06 -4.67
N ASN A 68 -21.20 -11.95 -3.34
CA ASN A 68 -22.10 -11.14 -2.53
C ASN A 68 -22.09 -9.67 -2.96
N THR A 69 -20.91 -9.08 -3.09
CA THR A 69 -20.73 -7.68 -3.50
C THR A 69 -21.28 -7.44 -4.90
N TYR A 70 -21.11 -8.38 -5.82
CA TYR A 70 -21.64 -8.28 -7.18
C TYR A 70 -23.17 -8.13 -7.18
N PHE A 71 -23.89 -8.93 -6.40
CA PHE A 71 -25.35 -8.83 -6.35
C PHE A 71 -25.82 -7.50 -5.72
N VAL A 72 -25.18 -7.07 -4.64
CA VAL A 72 -25.48 -5.78 -4.01
C VAL A 72 -25.20 -4.63 -4.96
N GLU A 73 -24.06 -4.66 -5.65
CA GLU A 73 -23.67 -3.60 -6.57
C GLU A 73 -24.53 -3.58 -7.84
N ALA A 74 -25.00 -4.73 -8.34
CA ALA A 74 -25.97 -4.78 -9.42
C ALA A 74 -27.29 -4.07 -9.02
N ALA A 75 -27.77 -4.29 -7.79
CA ALA A 75 -28.95 -3.58 -7.29
C ALA A 75 -28.69 -2.07 -7.15
N HIS A 76 -27.53 -1.65 -6.64
CA HIS A 76 -27.16 -0.23 -6.59
C HIS A 76 -27.02 0.38 -7.99
N ALA A 77 -26.52 -0.36 -8.97
CA ALA A 77 -26.40 0.11 -10.35
C ALA A 77 -27.77 0.41 -10.95
N GLU A 78 -28.75 -0.49 -10.77
CA GLU A 78 -30.13 -0.24 -11.20
C GLU A 78 -30.77 0.94 -10.45
N HIS A 79 -30.53 1.07 -9.14
CA HIS A 79 -30.99 2.23 -8.38
C HIS A 79 -30.42 3.55 -8.92
N ARG A 80 -29.12 3.60 -9.25
CA ARG A 80 -28.50 4.79 -9.84
C ARG A 80 -29.08 5.11 -11.22
N LYS A 81 -29.38 4.11 -12.05
CA LYS A 81 -30.09 4.31 -13.33
C LYS A 81 -31.46 4.93 -13.12
N HIS A 82 -32.24 4.46 -12.14
CA HIS A 82 -33.54 5.08 -11.84
C HIS A 82 -33.38 6.54 -11.37
N LEU A 83 -32.42 6.81 -10.48
CA LEU A 83 -32.15 8.17 -10.02
C LEU A 83 -31.77 9.12 -11.15
N GLU A 84 -31.02 8.65 -12.15
CA GLU A 84 -30.61 9.47 -13.31
C GLU A 84 -31.81 10.08 -14.07
N HIS A 85 -32.96 9.40 -14.07
CA HIS A 85 -34.17 9.86 -14.75
C HIS A 85 -35.08 10.74 -13.86
N VAL A 86 -34.77 10.87 -12.56
CA VAL A 86 -35.53 11.76 -11.65
C VAL A 86 -35.20 13.21 -12.01
N PRO A 87 -36.21 14.05 -12.32
CA PRO A 87 -35.96 15.45 -12.64
C PRO A 87 -35.55 16.23 -11.38
N ASP A 88 -34.74 17.29 -11.55
CA ASP A 88 -34.24 18.09 -10.44
C ASP A 88 -35.37 18.75 -9.62
N SER A 89 -36.53 19.01 -10.23
CA SER A 89 -37.72 19.52 -9.54
C SER A 89 -38.32 18.55 -8.51
N GLU A 90 -38.07 17.26 -8.67
CA GLU A 90 -38.51 16.20 -7.74
C GLU A 90 -37.40 15.76 -6.79
N TRP A 91 -36.18 16.28 -6.96
CA TRP A 91 -35.08 15.96 -6.08
C TRP A 91 -35.31 16.58 -4.69
N PRO A 92 -35.04 15.86 -3.59
CA PRO A 92 -35.21 16.40 -2.25
C PRO A 92 -34.37 17.66 -2.04
N LYS A 93 -35.00 18.70 -1.49
CA LYS A 93 -34.30 19.94 -1.13
C LYS A 93 -33.18 19.63 -0.14
N ASN A 94 -31.98 20.16 -0.42
CA ASN A 94 -30.82 20.02 0.47
C ASN A 94 -31.07 20.75 1.78
N TYR A 95 -30.55 20.18 2.88
CA TYR A 95 -30.48 20.92 4.14
C TYR A 95 -29.37 21.97 4.09
N ASP A 96 -29.47 23.03 4.91
CA ASP A 96 -28.51 24.16 4.92
C ASP A 96 -27.05 23.75 5.13
N TYR A 97 -26.81 22.60 5.77
CA TYR A 97 -25.45 22.08 6.00
C TYR A 97 -24.92 21.21 4.85
N GLN A 98 -25.74 20.86 3.87
CA GLN A 98 -25.37 20.07 2.70
C GLN A 98 -24.93 21.01 1.57
N ASN A 99 -24.00 20.56 0.73
CA ASN A 99 -23.51 21.30 -0.44
C ASN A 99 -23.04 22.75 -0.19
N ILE A 100 -22.58 23.09 1.02
CA ILE A 100 -22.05 24.42 1.34
C ILE A 100 -20.90 24.80 0.38
N ARG A 101 -20.93 26.04 -0.11
CA ARG A 101 -19.83 26.69 -0.84
C ARG A 101 -19.56 28.07 -0.26
N THR A 102 -18.54 28.19 0.59
CA THR A 102 -18.10 29.51 1.12
C THR A 102 -17.26 30.28 0.11
N LYS A 103 -16.50 29.55 -0.72
CA LYS A 103 -15.75 30.05 -1.88
C LYS A 103 -15.86 28.99 -2.98
N PRO A 104 -16.01 29.37 -4.26
CA PRO A 104 -15.97 28.42 -5.35
C PRO A 104 -14.63 27.69 -5.39
N PHE A 105 -14.64 26.42 -5.81
CA PHE A 105 -13.43 25.69 -6.14
C PHE A 105 -12.64 26.42 -7.23
N PHE A 106 -11.32 26.26 -7.22
CA PHE A 106 -10.44 26.96 -8.17
C PHE A 106 -10.32 26.24 -9.53
N TRP A 107 -11.11 25.20 -9.76
CA TRP A 107 -11.13 24.42 -11.00
C TRP A 107 -12.56 24.24 -11.50
N GLY A 108 -12.68 23.85 -12.78
CA GLY A 108 -13.97 23.57 -13.40
C GLY A 108 -14.89 24.79 -13.38
N ASP A 109 -16.14 24.56 -12.99
CA ASP A 109 -17.17 25.59 -12.80
C ASP A 109 -17.19 26.17 -11.38
N GLY A 110 -16.28 25.72 -10.51
CA GLY A 110 -16.21 26.16 -9.13
C GLY A 110 -17.14 25.44 -8.16
N ASP A 111 -17.94 24.46 -8.61
CA ASP A 111 -18.93 23.80 -7.76
C ASP A 111 -18.68 22.30 -7.53
N LYS A 112 -18.11 21.60 -8.52
CA LYS A 112 -17.96 20.14 -8.47
C LYS A 112 -16.65 19.71 -7.80
N THR A 113 -16.74 18.74 -6.89
CA THR A 113 -15.58 18.10 -6.24
C THR A 113 -14.85 17.14 -7.18
N LEU A 114 -13.67 16.63 -6.78
CA LEU A 114 -12.87 15.71 -7.60
C LEU A 114 -13.61 14.41 -7.97
N PHE A 115 -14.40 13.87 -7.04
CA PHE A 115 -15.22 12.66 -7.25
C PHE A 115 -16.71 13.00 -7.26
N TRP A 116 -17.07 14.06 -7.98
CA TRP A 116 -18.46 14.47 -8.16
C TRP A 116 -19.16 13.58 -9.20
N ASN A 117 -20.22 12.88 -8.77
CA ASN A 117 -21.10 12.15 -9.68
C ASN A 117 -22.45 12.89 -9.77
N PRO A 118 -22.84 13.47 -10.92
CA PRO A 118 -24.05 14.28 -11.04
C PRO A 118 -25.35 13.49 -10.81
N VAL A 119 -25.31 12.15 -10.89
CA VAL A 119 -26.50 11.32 -10.64
C VAL A 119 -26.87 11.32 -9.16
N VAL A 120 -25.88 11.29 -8.26
CA VAL A 120 -26.07 11.12 -6.81
C VAL A 120 -25.69 12.35 -5.99
N ASN A 121 -24.80 13.19 -6.52
CA ASN A 121 -24.38 14.46 -5.94
C ASN A 121 -24.95 15.55 -6.84
N ARG A 122 -26.12 16.09 -6.47
CA ARG A 122 -26.74 17.21 -7.18
C ARG A 122 -26.69 18.45 -6.30
N HIS A 123 -26.27 19.56 -6.89
CA HIS A 123 -26.34 20.87 -6.25
C HIS A 123 -27.43 21.67 -6.95
N ILE A 124 -28.67 21.46 -6.50
CA ILE A 124 -29.83 22.14 -7.02
C ILE A 124 -30.00 23.41 -6.18
N GLY A 125 -29.92 24.55 -6.85
CA GLY A 125 -30.15 25.84 -6.23
C GLY A 125 -31.62 26.00 -5.87
N ASP A 126 -31.88 26.74 -4.80
CA ASP A 126 -33.22 27.27 -4.53
C ASP A 126 -33.47 28.40 -5.52
N GLU A 127 -34.26 28.17 -6.58
CA GLU A 127 -34.97 29.26 -7.25
C GLU A 127 -36.11 29.79 -6.37
#